data_AF-A0A8H9TVM7-F1
#
_entry.id   AF-A0A8H9TVM7-F1
#
_cell.length_a   1.000
_cell.length_b   1.000
_cell.length_c   1.000
_cell.angle_alpha   90.00
_cell.angle_beta   90.00
_cell.angle_gamma   90.00
#
_symmetry.space_group_name_H-M   'P 1'
#
loop_
_entity.id
_entity.type
_entity.pdbx_description
1 polymer ?
#
loop_
_entity_poly.entity_id
_entity_poly.type
_entity_poly.pdbx_seq_one_letter_code
_entity_poly.pdbx_strand_id
1 'polypeptide(L)'
;MCNNITLSQEEKFIQLIDKYITQHRDDAINAVFYRKLYVLFVGYHLKYYYSRKQYCNSCFHVDNIMQMFTGVVSSLRANVLIKLNNSHTMLYCLNGLVDYISGNLMEVEQLYADLLAQYERKSISHSLNYVPPPIGGRKRL
;
A
#
# COMPACT_ATOMS: atom_id res chain seq x y z
N MET A 1 8.48 -2.39 31.03
CA MET A 1 7.26 -2.83 30.31
C MET A 1 7.34 -2.33 28.88
N CYS A 2 7.61 -3.22 27.91
CA CYS A 2 7.62 -2.84 26.50
C CYS A 2 6.16 -2.81 26.00
N ASN A 3 5.65 -1.61 25.71
CA ASN A 3 4.37 -1.46 25.03
C ASN A 3 4.50 -2.08 23.63
N ASN A 4 3.95 -3.27 23.41
CA ASN A 4 3.70 -3.81 22.08
C ASN A 4 2.58 -2.98 21.43
N ILE A 5 2.90 -1.76 21.00
CA ILE A 5 1.98 -0.94 20.22
C ILE A 5 1.86 -1.61 18.86
N THR A 6 0.77 -2.33 18.65
CA THR A 6 0.42 -2.86 17.33
C THR A 6 0.19 -1.68 16.40
N LEU A 7 1.14 -1.47 15.47
CA LEU A 7 1.04 -0.41 14.47
C LEU A 7 -0.22 -0.60 13.61
N SER A 8 -0.86 0.52 13.25
CA SER A 8 -1.94 0.52 12.26
C SER A 8 -1.42 0.08 10.88
N GLN A 9 -2.33 -0.21 9.95
CA GLN A 9 -1.91 -0.56 8.58
C GLN A 9 -1.28 0.65 7.87
N GLU A 10 -1.73 1.86 8.16
CA GLU A 10 -1.18 3.10 7.66
C GLU A 10 0.23 3.33 8.22
N GLU A 11 0.44 3.13 9.52
CA GLU A 11 1.76 3.26 10.15
C GLU A 11 2.77 2.23 9.62
N LYS A 12 2.33 0.99 9.40
CA LYS A 12 3.15 -0.03 8.73
C LYS A 12 3.49 0.36 7.31
N PHE A 13 2.55 0.98 6.60
CA PHE A 13 2.78 1.44 5.24
C PHE A 13 3.77 2.60 5.17
N ILE A 14 3.70 3.55 6.10
CA ILE A 14 4.67 4.64 6.24
C ILE A 14 6.09 4.08 6.40
N GLN A 15 6.28 3.05 7.23
CA GLN A 15 7.59 2.39 7.37
C GLN A 15 8.06 1.70 6.08
N LEU A 16 7.13 1.15 5.29
CA LEU A 16 7.46 0.56 4.00
C LEU A 16 7.89 1.63 2.98
N ILE A 17 7.21 2.78 2.95
CA ILE A 17 7.58 3.92 2.11
C ILE A 17 8.96 4.46 2.53
N ASP A 18 9.25 4.56 3.84
CA ASP A 18 10.55 5.04 4.32
C ASP A 18 11.70 4.11 3.86
N LYS A 19 11.46 2.79 3.89
CA LYS A 19 12.40 1.81 3.32
C LYS A 19 12.56 1.96 1.81
N TYR A 20 11.46 2.17 1.08
CA TYR A 20 11.49 2.42 -0.36
C TYR A 20 12.29 3.67 -0.69
N ILE A 21 12.07 4.79 0.02
CA ILE A 21 12.85 6.02 -0.13
C ILE A 21 14.33 5.75 0.15
N THR A 22 14.65 5.03 1.22
CA THR A 22 16.04 4.67 1.56
C THR A 22 16.73 3.90 0.43
N GLN A 23 16.03 2.96 -0.20
CA GLN A 23 16.57 2.11 -1.28
C GLN A 23 16.78 2.87 -2.59
N HIS A 24 16.09 3.99 -2.78
CA HIS A 24 16.11 4.80 -4.00
C HIS A 24 16.70 6.20 -3.78
N ARG A 25 17.34 6.44 -2.62
CA ARG A 25 17.88 7.77 -2.27
C ARG A 25 19.00 8.23 -3.22
N ASP A 26 19.71 7.28 -3.80
CA ASP A 26 20.83 7.53 -4.72
C ASP A 26 20.35 7.64 -6.18
N ASP A 27 19.08 7.32 -6.44
CA ASP A 27 18.43 7.50 -7.74
C ASP A 27 17.86 8.93 -7.87
N ALA A 28 17.74 9.42 -9.10
CA ALA A 28 17.05 10.69 -9.35
C ALA A 28 15.54 10.55 -9.04
N ILE A 29 15.04 11.38 -8.12
CA ILE A 29 13.59 11.50 -7.85
C ILE A 29 12.92 12.14 -9.08
N ASN A 30 12.26 11.31 -9.88
CA ASN A 30 11.64 11.69 -11.15
C ASN A 30 10.34 10.90 -11.38
N ALA A 31 9.75 11.04 -12.57
CA ALA A 31 8.51 10.35 -12.92
C ALA A 31 8.56 8.81 -12.73
N VAL A 32 9.72 8.18 -12.99
CA VAL A 32 9.88 6.72 -12.79
C VAL A 32 9.82 6.35 -11.30
N PHE A 33 10.43 7.16 -10.45
CA PHE A 33 10.34 6.99 -9.00
C PHE A 33 8.88 7.10 -8.52
N TYR A 34 8.14 8.12 -8.96
CA TYR A 34 6.75 8.33 -8.55
C TYR A 34 5.81 7.28 -9.12
N ARG A 35 6.04 6.80 -10.34
CA ARG A 35 5.30 5.68 -10.92
C ARG A 35 5.44 4.42 -10.08
N LYS A 36 6.66 4.08 -9.67
CA LYS A 36 6.93 2.93 -8.78
C LYS A 36 6.35 3.14 -7.38
N LEU A 37 6.41 4.35 -6.84
CA LEU A 37 5.78 4.68 -5.56
C LEU A 37 4.25 4.53 -5.65
N TYR A 38 3.63 4.95 -6.75
CA TYR A 38 2.20 4.74 -6.98
C TYR A 38 1.85 3.25 -7.06
N VAL A 39 2.63 2.43 -7.79
CA VAL A 39 2.49 0.97 -7.80
C VAL A 39 2.55 0.38 -6.38
N LEU A 40 3.44 0.91 -5.52
CA LEU A 40 3.53 0.50 -4.12
C LEU A 40 2.25 0.82 -3.33
N PHE A 41 1.66 2.00 -3.54
CA PHE A 41 0.35 2.37 -2.99
C PHE A 41 -0.75 1.42 -3.44
N VAL A 42 -0.85 1.14 -4.74
CA VAL A 42 -1.85 0.21 -5.28
C VAL A 42 -1.67 -1.19 -4.72
N GLY A 43 -0.45 -1.72 -4.74
CA GLY A 43 -0.18 -3.07 -4.22
C GLY A 43 -0.51 -3.20 -2.73
N TYR A 44 -0.25 -2.15 -1.94
CA TYR A 44 -0.62 -2.13 -0.53
C TYR A 44 -2.12 -2.03 -0.32
N HIS A 45 -2.80 -1.18 -1.10
CA HIS A 45 -4.26 -1.05 -1.11
C HIS A 45 -4.95 -2.39 -1.37
N LEU A 46 -4.58 -3.06 -2.46
CA LEU A 46 -5.14 -4.34 -2.86
C LEU A 46 -4.92 -5.42 -1.79
N LYS A 47 -3.73 -5.46 -1.18
CA LYS A 47 -3.38 -6.49 -0.20
C LYS A 47 -4.10 -6.33 1.14
N TYR A 48 -4.24 -5.10 1.64
CA TYR A 48 -4.65 -4.87 3.04
C TYR A 48 -6.04 -4.24 3.19
N TYR A 49 -6.53 -3.53 2.18
CA TYR A 49 -7.75 -2.72 2.28
C TYR A 49 -8.87 -3.18 1.34
N TYR A 50 -8.52 -3.60 0.11
CA TYR A 50 -9.50 -3.98 -0.92
C TYR A 50 -10.45 -5.10 -0.48
N SER A 51 -9.93 -6.19 0.09
CA SER A 51 -10.76 -7.32 0.57
C SER A 51 -11.69 -6.95 1.73
N ARG A 52 -11.37 -5.88 2.45
CA ARG A 52 -12.16 -5.35 3.57
C ARG A 52 -13.11 -4.22 3.14
N LYS A 53 -13.14 -3.90 1.84
CA LYS A 53 -13.87 -2.75 1.26
C LYS A 53 -13.48 -1.41 1.89
N GLN A 54 -12.27 -1.30 2.45
CA GLN A 54 -11.75 -0.06 3.00
C GLN A 54 -11.10 0.75 1.87
N TYR A 55 -11.35 2.06 1.83
CA TYR A 55 -10.90 2.94 0.74
C TYR A 55 -11.37 2.44 -0.64
N CYS A 56 -12.62 1.99 -0.77
CA CYS A 56 -13.21 1.48 -2.02
C CYS A 56 -14.55 2.17 -2.34
N ASN A 57 -14.68 3.46 -1.99
CA ASN A 57 -15.96 4.18 -2.05
C ASN A 57 -16.24 4.82 -3.42
N SER A 58 -15.25 4.86 -4.32
CA SER A 58 -15.39 5.42 -5.67
C SER A 58 -15.30 4.35 -6.74
N CYS A 59 -15.98 4.57 -7.86
CA CYS A 59 -15.80 3.80 -9.08
C CYS A 59 -14.46 4.08 -9.76
N PHE A 60 -13.84 5.24 -9.48
CA PHE A 60 -12.50 5.56 -9.95
C PHE A 60 -11.47 5.05 -8.93
N HIS A 61 -10.50 4.30 -9.43
CA HIS A 61 -9.46 3.70 -8.59
C HIS A 61 -8.51 4.76 -8.02
N VAL A 62 -8.23 5.83 -8.77
CA VAL A 62 -7.42 6.96 -8.28
C VAL A 62 -8.04 7.58 -7.03
N ASP A 63 -9.35 7.80 -6.98
CA ASP A 63 -10.02 8.38 -5.80
C ASP A 63 -9.87 7.47 -4.56
N ASN A 64 -9.92 6.16 -4.77
CA ASN A 64 -9.73 5.17 -3.72
C ASN A 64 -8.30 5.23 -3.15
N ILE A 65 -7.30 5.38 -4.02
CA ILE A 65 -5.91 5.62 -3.60
C ILE A 65 -5.76 6.97 -2.89
N MET A 66 -6.42 8.04 -3.34
CA MET A 66 -6.35 9.35 -2.69
C MET A 66 -7.02 9.35 -1.30
N GLN A 67 -8.09 8.57 -1.12
CA GLN A 67 -8.66 8.32 0.21
C GLN A 67 -7.68 7.56 1.12
N MET A 68 -7.01 6.52 0.61
CA MET A 68 -5.97 5.81 1.37
C MET A 68 -4.80 6.74 1.71
N PHE A 69 -4.36 7.55 0.75
CA PHE A 69 -3.30 8.55 0.92
C PHE A 69 -3.62 9.53 2.06
N THR A 70 -4.86 10.00 2.14
CA THR A 70 -5.32 10.87 3.23
C THR A 70 -5.19 10.17 4.59
N GLY A 71 -5.52 8.89 4.67
CA GLY A 71 -5.32 8.07 5.88
C GLY A 71 -3.85 7.91 6.26
N VAL A 72 -2.98 7.71 5.27
CA VAL A 72 -1.51 7.62 5.45
C VAL A 72 -0.96 8.94 5.97
N VAL A 73 -1.27 10.07 5.33
CA VAL A 73 -0.80 11.39 5.76
C VAL A 73 -1.31 11.73 7.16
N SER A 74 -2.58 11.42 7.47
CA SER A 74 -3.15 11.63 8.81
C SER A 74 -2.47 10.79 9.92
N SER A 75 -1.77 9.72 9.52
CA SER A 75 -1.04 8.83 10.42
C SER A 75 0.43 9.24 10.60
N LEU A 76 0.93 10.25 9.88
CA LEU A 76 2.27 10.84 10.06
C LEU A 76 2.33 11.75 11.30
N ARG A 77 2.13 11.16 12.48
CA ARG A 77 2.24 11.85 13.76
C ARG A 77 3.71 11.96 14.19
N ALA A 78 4.03 12.89 15.09
CA ALA A 78 5.40 13.14 15.55
C ALA A 78 6.13 11.88 16.04
N ASN A 79 5.45 11.00 16.77
CA ASN A 79 5.98 9.74 17.27
C ASN A 79 6.33 8.71 16.17
N VAL A 80 5.69 8.81 15.00
CA VAL A 80 6.01 8.01 13.81
C VAL A 80 7.17 8.66 13.06
N LEU A 81 7.10 9.98 12.82
CA LEU A 81 8.11 10.74 12.09
C LEU A 81 9.51 10.64 12.70
N ILE A 82 9.62 10.69 14.04
CA ILE A 82 10.92 10.57 14.75
C ILE A 82 11.59 9.20 14.51
N LYS A 83 10.84 8.17 14.12
CA LYS A 83 11.36 6.82 13.86
C LYS A 83 11.72 6.59 12.40
N LEU A 84 11.45 7.53 11.50
CA LEU A 84 11.74 7.40 10.08
C LEU A 84 13.17 7.86 9.79
N ASN A 85 13.86 7.14 8.91
CA ASN A 85 15.20 7.53 8.47
C ASN A 85 15.15 8.75 7.55
N ASN A 86 14.04 8.95 6.84
CA ASN A 86 13.90 9.97 5.81
C ASN A 86 12.69 10.89 6.08
N SER A 87 12.47 11.28 7.33
CA SER A 87 11.28 12.07 7.74
C SER A 87 11.04 13.33 6.90
N HIS A 88 12.10 14.08 6.57
CA HIS A 88 12.02 15.26 5.70
C HIS A 88 11.68 14.90 4.24
N THR A 89 12.35 13.89 3.69
CA THR A 89 12.13 13.42 2.31
C THR A 89 10.78 12.75 2.13
N MET A 90 10.22 12.14 3.19
CA MET A 90 8.91 11.50 3.18
C MET A 90 7.82 12.46 2.71
N LEU A 91 7.73 13.65 3.33
CA LEU A 91 6.71 14.64 2.97
C LEU A 91 6.91 15.16 1.54
N TYR A 92 8.17 15.38 1.14
CA TYR A 92 8.51 15.77 -0.24
C TYR A 92 8.05 14.72 -1.26
N CYS A 93 8.34 13.44 -1.01
CA CYS A 93 7.92 12.35 -1.88
C CYS A 93 6.40 12.15 -1.91
N LEU A 94 5.70 12.34 -0.79
CA LEU A 94 4.24 12.25 -0.76
C LEU A 94 3.58 13.38 -1.53
N ASN A 95 4.10 14.62 -1.44
CA ASN A 95 3.60 15.72 -2.26
C ASN A 95 3.87 15.49 -3.75
N GLY A 96 5.11 15.12 -4.12
CA GLY A 96 5.42 14.83 -5.52
C GLY A 96 4.65 13.64 -6.09
N LEU A 97 4.21 12.69 -5.24
CA LEU A 97 3.28 11.62 -5.67
C LEU A 97 1.92 12.18 -6.06
N VAL A 98 1.38 13.16 -5.30
CA VAL A 98 0.13 13.84 -5.65
C VAL A 98 0.28 14.56 -6.99
N ASP A 99 1.37 15.30 -7.18
CA ASP A 99 1.64 15.99 -8.45
C ASP A 99 1.74 15.00 -9.62
N TYR A 100 2.41 13.86 -9.42
CA TYR A 100 2.50 12.81 -10.42
C TYR A 100 1.12 12.21 -10.76
N ILE A 101 0.30 11.89 -9.77
CA ILE A 101 -1.06 11.36 -9.98
C ILE A 101 -1.90 12.38 -10.76
N SER A 102 -1.92 13.64 -10.33
CA SER A 102 -2.68 14.71 -10.98
C SER A 102 -2.24 14.97 -12.42
N GLY A 103 -0.95 14.85 -12.72
CA GLY A 103 -0.41 15.01 -14.06
C GLY A 103 -0.63 13.81 -14.99
N ASN A 104 -0.96 12.63 -14.46
CA ASN A 104 -0.95 11.36 -15.21
C ASN A 104 -2.21 10.51 -15.00
N LEU A 105 -3.37 11.12 -14.73
CA LEU A 105 -4.62 10.44 -14.31
C LEU A 105 -4.99 9.19 -15.12
N MET A 106 -4.93 9.25 -16.45
CA MET A 106 -5.25 8.08 -17.29
C MET A 106 -4.26 6.93 -17.11
N GLU A 107 -2.96 7.23 -17.00
CA GLU A 107 -1.92 6.21 -16.80
C GLU A 107 -2.11 5.51 -15.45
N VAL A 108 -2.32 6.30 -14.38
CA VAL A 108 -2.43 5.76 -13.02
C VAL A 108 -3.73 4.98 -12.80
N GLU A 109 -4.83 5.37 -13.46
CA GLU A 109 -6.08 4.60 -13.45
C GLU A 109 -5.91 3.25 -14.15
N GLN A 110 -5.31 3.25 -15.35
CA GLN A 110 -5.03 2.01 -16.09
C GLN A 110 -4.09 1.08 -15.31
N LEU A 111 -3.02 1.64 -14.72
CA LEU A 111 -2.05 0.88 -13.96
C LEU A 111 -2.70 0.22 -12.73
N TYR A 112 -3.64 0.90 -12.07
CA TYR A 112 -4.40 0.27 -11.00
C TYR A 112 -5.23 -0.89 -11.55
N ALA A 113 -6.01 -0.68 -12.62
CA ALA A 113 -6.88 -1.71 -13.18
C ALA A 113 -6.10 -2.97 -13.57
N ASP A 114 -4.92 -2.81 -14.18
CA ASP A 114 -4.02 -3.91 -14.54
C ASP A 114 -3.54 -4.69 -13.31
N LEU A 115 -3.16 -3.97 -12.24
CA LEU A 115 -2.72 -4.60 -10.98
C LEU A 115 -3.88 -5.30 -10.27
N LEU A 116 -5.09 -4.74 -10.32
CA LEU A 116 -6.29 -5.35 -9.75
C LEU A 116 -6.60 -6.67 -10.48
N ALA A 117 -6.60 -6.68 -11.81
CA ALA A 117 -6.83 -7.89 -12.59
C ALA A 117 -5.79 -8.99 -12.27
N GLN A 118 -4.52 -8.62 -12.12
CA GLN A 118 -3.46 -9.55 -11.70
C GLN A 118 -3.69 -10.09 -10.29
N TYR A 119 -4.07 -9.22 -9.35
CA TYR A 119 -4.36 -9.59 -7.98
C TYR A 119 -5.53 -10.58 -7.87
N GLU A 120 -6.63 -10.29 -8.57
CA GLU A 120 -7.83 -11.13 -8.57
C GLU A 120 -7.57 -12.49 -9.24
N ARG A 121 -6.85 -12.51 -10.37
CA ARG A 121 -6.41 -13.75 -11.02
C ARG A 121 -5.58 -14.62 -10.08
N LYS A 122 -4.65 -14.02 -9.34
CA LYS A 122 -3.83 -14.74 -8.35
C LYS A 122 -4.67 -15.27 -7.20
N SER A 123 -5.64 -14.49 -6.71
CA SER A 123 -6.57 -14.89 -5.65
C SER A 123 -7.41 -16.11 -6.07
N ILE A 124 -7.96 -16.11 -7.29
CA ILE A 124 -8.71 -17.24 -7.85
C ILE A 124 -7.82 -18.48 -8.01
N SER A 125 -6.59 -18.30 -8.51
CA SER A 125 -5.62 -19.41 -8.59
C SER A 125 -5.36 -20.05 -7.23
N HIS A 126 -5.25 -19.25 -6.16
CA HIS A 126 -5.03 -19.77 -4.81
C HIS A 126 -6.25 -20.49 -4.26
N SER A 127 -7.48 -20.02 -4.56
CA SER A 127 -8.70 -20.70 -4.13
C SER A 127 -8.92 -22.04 -4.84
N LEU A 128 -8.58 -22.16 -6.12
CA LEU A 128 -8.68 -23.41 -6.87
C LEU A 128 -7.65 -24.46 -6.42
N ASN A 129 -6.47 -24.03 -5.99
CA ASN A 129 -5.41 -24.92 -5.48
C ASN A 129 -5.60 -25.29 -4.00
N TYR A 130 -6.69 -24.84 -3.36
CA TYR A 130 -6.97 -25.15 -1.98
C TYR A 130 -7.36 -26.64 -1.84
N VAL A 131 -6.50 -27.40 -1.18
CA VAL A 131 -6.81 -28.76 -0.72
C VAL A 131 -7.31 -28.65 0.72
N PRO A 132 -8.58 -28.95 1.02
CA PRO A 132 -9.07 -28.93 2.39
C PRO A 132 -8.27 -29.92 3.26
N PRO A 133 -7.97 -29.58 4.52
CA PRO A 133 -7.33 -30.52 5.43
C PRO A 133 -8.20 -31.78 5.60
N PRO A 134 -7.59 -32.98 5.70
CA PRO A 134 -8.35 -34.21 5.82
C PRO A 134 -9.28 -34.16 7.03
N ILE A 135 -10.59 -34.33 6.76
CA ILE A 135 -11.63 -34.40 7.77
C ILE A 135 -11.46 -35.73 8.52
N GLY A 136 -10.63 -35.75 9.57
CA GLY A 136 -10.41 -36.99 10.31
C GLY A 136 -9.24 -37.01 11.27
N GLY A 137 -9.13 -36.02 12.15
CA GLY A 137 -8.21 -36.05 13.29
C GLY A 137 -8.95 -36.10 14.62
N ARG A 138 -9.76 -37.15 14.87
CA ARG A 138 -10.24 -37.43 16.23
C ARG A 138 -9.02 -37.72 17.10
N LYS A 139 -8.57 -36.74 17.89
CA LYS A 139 -7.68 -36.99 19.03
C LYS A 139 -8.42 -37.95 19.96
N ARG A 140 -7.95 -39.19 20.05
CA ARG A 140 -8.35 -40.11 21.12
C ARG A 140 -7.77 -39.53 22.41
N LEU A 141 -8.66 -39.23 23.35
CA LEU A 141 -8.37 -38.87 24.74
C LEU A 141 -7.77 -40.08 25.46
#